data_AF-A0A3D2C440-F1
#
_entry.id   AF-A0A3D2C440-F1
#
_cell.length_a   1.000
_cell.length_b   1.000
_cell.length_c   1.000
_cell.angle_alpha   90.00
_cell.angle_beta   90.00
_cell.angle_gamma   90.00
#
_symmetry.space_group_name_H-M   'P 1'
#
loop_
_entity.id
_entity.type
_entity.pdbx_description
1 polymer ?
#
loop_
_entity_poly.entity_id
_entity_poly.type
_entity_poly.pdbx_seq_one_letter_code
_entity_poly.pdbx_strand_id
1 'polypeptide(L)'
;MLDPTGRPWLAPAGITTKPSLSSPPIHSPPNANESAIDRARYGFGVFLYKAVTGVWPFEPTGDQAQLRERQRTPIPVRQVAPDLPEDLQRLLDTRVHPNAPERARAATPPPIAPPTLPLSVRPPRPRTPAESRARPAPTARRDTHLGAFAIVLDQRTATAAARRRLAALLDRPAHAFVLPAGAPADILVEPALTMEQAQERLHALAPAGAPLRILSTDAPATAHQLRIGGVLGALLLLPTALLMGSFIAAVGAVVSAAAALAGQRRIRTVAAQRDLLKRTGQYTERGPQPAAALSDGAQRLGLARRAQATRKAILLANLPDPVRVDLLAAVDELEAGPGTDAGALCSALDEIRDTASSWEREPASAETALNKARKAVAAAKNARL
;
A
#
# COMPACT_ATOMS: atom_id res chain seq x y z
N MET A 1 24.17 4.63 -4.82
CA MET A 1 24.78 3.31 -5.07
C MET A 1 25.33 3.34 -6.48
N LEU A 2 26.32 2.51 -6.81
CA LEU A 2 26.71 2.30 -8.20
C LEU A 2 25.98 1.06 -8.71
N ASP A 3 25.49 1.09 -9.95
CA ASP A 3 25.04 -0.14 -10.61
C ASP A 3 26.27 -1.01 -10.99
N PRO A 4 26.07 -2.25 -11.48
CA PRO A 4 27.17 -3.11 -11.91
C PRO A 4 28.05 -2.53 -13.03
N THR A 5 27.60 -1.46 -13.70
CA THR A 5 28.34 -0.74 -14.75
C THR A 5 29.11 0.46 -14.22
N GLY A 6 29.09 0.68 -12.90
CA GLY A 6 29.74 1.83 -12.26
C GLY A 6 28.97 3.13 -12.39
N ARG A 7 27.72 3.12 -12.88
CA ARG A 7 26.92 4.34 -13.02
C ARG A 7 26.27 4.71 -11.69
N PRO A 8 26.32 5.99 -11.28
CA PRO A 8 25.66 6.43 -10.08
C PRO A 8 24.15 6.30 -10.25
N TRP A 9 23.55 5.51 -9.35
CA TRP A 9 22.12 5.29 -9.29
C TRP A 9 21.58 5.69 -7.91
N LEU A 10 20.49 6.45 -7.94
CA LEU A 10 19.68 6.72 -6.77
C LEU A 10 18.73 5.53 -6.62
N ALA A 11 19.00 4.68 -5.62
CA ALA A 11 18.03 3.65 -5.25
C ALA A 11 16.70 4.35 -4.94
N PRO A 12 15.56 3.87 -5.47
CA PRO A 12 14.28 4.46 -5.17
C PRO A 12 14.13 4.46 -3.66
N ALA A 13 13.98 5.66 -3.09
CA ALA A 13 13.56 5.81 -1.72
C ALA A 13 12.12 5.31 -1.66
N GLY A 14 11.93 4.00 -1.57
CA GLY A 14 10.70 3.45 -1.04
C GLY A 14 10.41 4.16 0.28
N ILE A 15 9.12 4.31 0.61
CA ILE A 15 8.66 4.83 1.90
C ILE A 15 9.48 4.12 2.99
N THR A 16 10.49 4.80 3.54
CA THR A 16 11.37 4.18 4.53
C THR A 16 10.53 3.95 5.77
N THR A 17 10.46 2.69 6.20
CA THR A 17 9.64 2.23 7.33
C THR A 17 10.19 2.77 8.64
N LYS A 18 9.83 4.02 8.99
CA LYS A 18 10.28 4.76 10.18
C LYS A 18 11.82 4.93 10.29
N PRO A 19 12.32 6.02 10.89
CA PRO A 19 13.73 6.15 11.16
C PRO A 19 14.11 5.19 12.30
N SER A 20 14.61 4.00 11.98
CA SER A 20 15.03 3.02 12.99
C SER A 20 16.51 3.10 13.37
N LEU A 21 17.28 4.08 12.90
CA LEU A 21 18.66 4.28 13.37
C LEU A 21 18.92 5.78 13.57
N SER A 22 19.01 6.16 14.85
CA SER A 22 19.29 7.47 15.44
C SER A 22 18.25 8.59 15.22
N SER A 23 17.61 8.99 16.32
CA SER A 23 17.22 10.38 16.53
C SER A 23 18.43 11.29 16.31
N PRO A 24 18.27 12.45 15.65
CA PRO A 24 17.44 12.78 14.49
C PRO A 24 18.19 12.50 13.15
N PRO A 25 17.50 12.48 11.99
CA PRO A 25 18.15 12.25 10.70
C PRO A 25 19.22 13.32 10.41
N ILE A 26 20.47 12.89 10.31
CA ILE A 26 21.65 13.70 9.93
C ILE A 26 21.41 14.47 8.61
N HIS A 27 20.53 13.94 7.76
CA HIS A 27 20.14 14.50 6.47
C HIS A 27 19.02 15.54 6.51
N SER A 28 18.52 15.90 7.69
CA SER A 28 17.57 17.00 7.85
C SER A 28 18.28 18.30 8.21
N PRO A 29 17.88 19.43 7.59
CA PRO A 29 18.39 20.76 7.94
C PRO A 29 17.94 21.18 9.35
N PRO A 30 18.60 22.16 9.97
CA PRO A 30 18.32 22.58 11.35
C PRO A 30 16.91 23.19 11.52
N ASN A 31 16.31 23.71 10.44
CA ASN A 31 14.98 24.31 10.42
C ASN A 31 13.91 23.27 10.04
N ALA A 32 13.00 22.95 10.96
CA ALA A 32 12.01 21.90 10.78
C ALA A 32 10.91 22.20 9.74
N ASN A 33 10.69 23.48 9.41
CA ASN A 33 9.55 23.94 8.60
C ASN A 33 9.83 24.00 7.08
N GLU A 34 10.95 23.44 6.62
CA GLU A 34 11.34 23.55 5.22
C GLU A 34 10.57 22.60 4.29
N SER A 35 10.60 22.88 2.98
CA SER A 35 9.97 22.02 1.97
C SER A 35 10.67 20.66 1.86
N ALA A 36 9.97 19.65 1.33
CA ALA A 36 10.58 18.35 1.06
C ALA A 36 11.76 18.44 0.08
N ILE A 37 11.70 19.38 -0.87
CA ILE A 37 12.76 19.62 -1.86
C ILE A 37 14.00 20.19 -1.17
N ASP A 38 13.83 21.12 -0.22
CA ASP A 38 14.97 21.72 0.47
C ASP A 38 15.64 20.74 1.44
N ARG A 39 14.86 19.87 2.10
CA ARG A 39 15.39 18.74 2.85
C ARG A 39 16.19 17.79 1.96
N ALA A 40 15.70 17.46 0.78
CA ALA A 40 16.42 16.61 -0.17
C ALA A 40 17.72 17.27 -0.67
N ARG A 41 17.70 18.58 -0.97
CA ARG A 41 18.88 19.35 -1.36
C ARG A 41 19.95 19.34 -0.26
N TYR A 42 19.54 19.59 0.99
CA TYR A 42 20.44 19.55 2.14
C TYR A 42 21.01 18.16 2.37
N GLY A 43 20.15 17.13 2.43
CA GLY A 43 20.58 15.74 2.63
C GLY A 43 21.55 15.26 1.55
N PHE A 44 21.32 15.66 0.30
CA PHE A 44 22.24 15.40 -0.81
C PHE A 44 23.56 16.16 -0.66
N GLY A 45 23.52 17.43 -0.22
CA GLY A 45 24.72 18.22 0.09
C GLY A 45 25.60 17.56 1.15
N VAL A 46 24.99 17.12 2.26
CA VAL A 46 25.70 16.42 3.35
C VAL A 46 26.31 15.10 2.85
N PHE A 47 25.58 14.37 2.00
CA PHE A 47 26.09 13.14 1.39
C PHE A 47 27.29 13.41 0.47
N LEU A 48 27.20 14.41 -0.41
CA LEU A 48 28.30 14.79 -1.30
C LEU A 48 29.52 15.27 -0.51
N TYR A 49 29.31 16.10 0.51
CA TYR A 49 30.39 16.57 1.39
C TYR A 49 31.16 15.39 1.96
N LYS A 50 30.47 14.41 2.53
CA LYS A 50 31.11 13.21 3.09
C LYS A 50 31.78 12.35 2.03
N ALA A 51 31.15 12.17 0.88
CA ALA A 51 31.72 11.37 -0.21
C ALA A 51 33.03 11.95 -0.74
N VAL A 52 33.14 13.29 -0.81
CA VAL A 52 34.32 13.99 -1.33
C VAL A 52 35.41 14.17 -0.27
N THR A 53 35.05 14.56 0.96
CA THR A 53 36.03 14.89 2.01
C THR A 53 36.37 13.71 2.94
N GLY A 54 35.56 12.65 2.93
CA GLY A 54 35.67 11.53 3.89
C GLY A 54 35.15 11.85 5.30
N VAL A 55 34.84 13.11 5.60
CA VAL A 55 34.44 13.59 6.93
C VAL A 55 33.01 14.14 6.89
N TRP A 56 32.31 14.11 8.02
CA TRP A 56 31.01 14.78 8.11
C TRP A 56 31.17 16.30 8.23
N PRO A 57 30.25 17.10 7.66
CA PRO A 57 30.29 18.56 7.81
C PRO A 57 30.01 19.02 9.25
N PHE A 58 29.49 18.15 10.11
CA PHE A 58 29.29 18.37 11.53
C PHE A 58 29.34 17.02 12.26
N GLU A 59 29.72 17.02 13.54
CA GLU A 59 29.84 15.78 14.31
C GLU A 59 28.45 15.20 14.63
N PRO A 60 28.16 13.94 14.23
CA PRO A 60 26.87 13.31 14.51
C PRO A 60 26.69 13.08 16.01
N THR A 61 25.48 13.27 16.51
CA THR A 61 25.11 13.07 17.92
C THR A 61 23.67 12.57 18.01
N GLY A 62 23.36 11.80 19.06
CA GLY A 62 22.01 11.32 19.34
C GLY A 62 21.09 12.39 19.95
N ASP A 63 21.65 13.49 20.45
CA ASP A 63 20.89 14.62 20.97
C ASP A 63 20.46 15.55 19.82
N GLN A 64 19.15 15.70 19.64
CA GLN A 64 18.58 16.51 18.58
C GLN A 64 18.87 18.02 18.73
N ALA A 65 18.91 18.55 19.95
CA ALA A 65 19.19 19.96 20.17
C ALA A 65 20.66 20.26 19.81
N GLN A 66 21.57 19.42 20.27
CA GLN A 66 22.99 19.50 19.96
C GLN A 66 23.26 19.31 18.46
N LEU A 67 22.57 18.37 17.80
CA LEU A 67 22.74 18.19 16.36
C LEU A 67 22.29 19.44 15.59
N ARG A 68 21.12 20.00 15.93
CA ARG A 68 20.63 21.22 15.27
C ARG A 68 21.59 22.39 15.45
N GLU A 69 22.21 22.51 16.61
CA GLU A 69 23.20 23.57 16.86
C GLU A 69 24.44 23.37 15.98
N ARG A 70 24.98 22.15 15.92
CA ARG A 70 26.13 21.82 15.06
C ARG A 70 25.84 22.02 13.57
N GLN A 71 24.61 21.73 13.14
CA GLN A 71 24.17 21.94 11.76
C GLN A 71 24.08 23.42 11.35
N ARG A 72 24.06 24.36 12.31
CA ARG A 72 24.11 25.81 12.01
C ARG A 72 25.50 26.27 11.61
N THR A 73 26.53 25.52 12.00
CA THR A 73 27.94 25.85 11.76
C THR A 73 28.67 24.65 11.14
N PRO A 74 28.35 24.26 9.90
CA PRO A 74 29.09 23.21 9.23
C PRO A 74 30.56 23.60 9.05
N ILE A 75 31.46 22.61 9.16
CA ILE A 75 32.89 22.77 8.89
C ILE A 75 33.04 23.16 7.41
N PRO A 76 33.70 24.28 7.08
CA PRO A 76 33.95 24.66 5.70
C PRO A 76 34.83 23.63 4.99
N VAL A 77 34.51 23.32 3.73
CA VAL A 77 35.25 22.31 2.95
C VAL A 77 36.75 22.62 2.89
N ARG A 78 37.11 23.90 2.75
CA ARG A 78 38.50 24.36 2.68
C ARG A 78 39.35 23.97 3.89
N GLN A 79 38.73 23.76 5.06
CA GLN A 79 39.43 23.33 6.28
C GLN A 79 39.77 21.84 6.26
N VAL A 80 38.95 21.02 5.59
CA VAL A 80 39.10 19.55 5.59
C VAL A 80 39.82 19.06 4.33
N ALA A 81 39.60 19.71 3.20
CA ALA A 81 40.13 19.32 1.90
C ALA A 81 40.53 20.58 1.10
N PRO A 82 41.66 21.24 1.46
CA PRO A 82 42.08 22.51 0.86
C PRO A 82 42.43 22.40 -0.63
N ASP A 83 42.81 21.20 -1.09
CA ASP A 83 43.25 20.93 -2.46
C ASP A 83 42.10 20.73 -3.46
N LEU A 84 40.84 20.74 -2.99
CA LEU A 84 39.69 20.59 -3.88
C LEU A 84 39.53 21.81 -4.81
N PRO A 85 39.03 21.64 -6.05
CA PRO A 85 38.71 22.78 -6.91
C PRO A 85 37.76 23.77 -6.24
N GLU A 86 38.02 25.07 -6.37
CA GLU A 86 37.25 26.13 -5.68
C GLU A 86 35.74 26.05 -5.98
N ASP A 87 35.37 25.76 -7.23
CA ASP A 87 33.97 25.60 -7.63
C ASP A 87 33.27 24.45 -6.89
N LEU A 88 33.99 23.36 -6.65
CA LEU A 88 33.46 22.21 -5.91
C LEU A 88 33.36 22.54 -4.41
N GLN A 89 34.35 23.25 -3.84
CA GLN A 89 34.27 23.74 -2.45
C GLN A 89 33.03 24.62 -2.28
N ARG A 90 32.84 25.62 -3.15
CA ARG A 90 31.70 26.53 -3.14
C ARG A 90 30.38 25.80 -3.28
N LEU A 91 30.28 24.83 -4.19
CA LEU A 91 29.08 24.01 -4.37
C LEU A 91 28.74 23.25 -3.09
N LEU A 92 29.71 22.57 -2.50
CA LEU A 92 29.52 21.76 -1.29
C LEU A 92 29.11 22.63 -0.10
N ASP A 93 29.84 23.72 0.18
CA ASP A 93 29.55 24.68 1.25
C ASP A 93 28.14 25.27 1.10
N THR A 94 27.77 25.67 -0.12
CA THR A 94 26.44 26.23 -0.38
C THR A 94 25.33 25.21 -0.18
N ARG A 95 25.56 23.92 -0.50
CA ARG A 95 24.53 22.86 -0.37
C ARG A 95 24.30 22.40 1.07
N VAL A 96 25.32 22.51 1.94
CA VAL A 96 25.19 22.21 3.37
C VAL A 96 24.81 23.44 4.21
N HIS A 97 24.65 24.61 3.58
CA HIS A 97 24.30 25.85 4.27
C HIS A 97 22.97 25.71 5.04
N PRO A 98 22.83 26.23 6.28
CA PRO A 98 21.62 26.08 7.10
C PRO A 98 20.39 26.80 6.52
N ASN A 99 20.59 27.88 5.76
CA ASN A 99 19.49 28.65 5.14
C ASN A 99 19.07 28.10 3.77
N ALA A 100 17.78 27.79 3.60
CA ALA A 100 17.21 27.28 2.34
C ALA A 100 17.43 28.16 1.10
N PRO A 101 17.29 29.51 1.18
CA PRO A 101 17.50 30.36 0.02
C PRO A 101 18.94 30.28 -0.53
N GLU A 102 19.93 30.18 0.36
CA GLU A 102 21.34 30.02 -0.06
C GLU A 102 21.56 28.67 -0.76
N ARG A 103 20.99 27.58 -0.23
CA ARG A 103 21.05 26.26 -0.88
C ARG A 103 20.41 26.24 -2.26
N ALA A 104 19.34 27.01 -2.46
CA ALA A 104 18.64 27.08 -3.73
C ALA A 104 19.48 27.77 -4.81
N ARG A 105 20.33 28.75 -4.45
CA ARG A 105 21.23 29.45 -5.39
C ARG A 105 22.25 28.49 -6.03
N ALA A 106 22.76 27.52 -5.28
CA ALA A 106 23.64 26.47 -5.82
C ALA A 106 22.93 25.43 -6.72
N ALA A 107 21.60 25.48 -6.83
CA ALA A 107 20.82 24.60 -7.70
C ALA A 107 20.49 25.21 -9.05
N THR A 108 20.83 26.48 -9.27
CA THR A 108 20.66 27.15 -10.55
C THR A 108 21.99 27.09 -11.30
N PRO A 109 22.22 26.11 -12.20
CA PRO A 109 23.25 26.31 -13.20
C PRO A 109 22.93 27.61 -13.97
N PRO A 110 23.92 28.36 -14.49
CA PRO A 110 23.63 29.32 -15.56
C PRO A 110 22.83 28.59 -16.64
N PRO A 111 21.87 29.23 -17.32
CA PRO A 111 20.99 28.54 -18.27
C PRO A 111 21.82 27.82 -19.33
N ILE A 112 22.00 26.51 -19.16
CA ILE A 112 22.59 25.63 -20.16
C ILE A 112 21.49 25.44 -21.20
N ALA A 113 21.69 25.95 -22.40
CA ALA A 113 20.80 25.64 -23.52
C ALA A 113 20.65 24.11 -23.59
N PRO A 114 19.41 23.57 -23.63
CA PRO A 114 19.21 22.13 -23.55
C PRO A 114 20.02 21.45 -24.66
N PRO A 115 20.78 20.38 -24.36
CA PRO A 115 21.52 19.68 -25.39
C PRO A 115 20.53 19.16 -26.44
N THR A 116 20.68 19.63 -27.68
CA THR A 116 19.96 19.09 -28.83
C THR A 116 20.40 17.65 -29.03
N LEU A 117 19.60 16.72 -28.52
CA LEU A 117 19.74 15.31 -28.86
C LEU A 117 19.35 15.15 -30.34
N PRO A 118 20.19 14.55 -31.21
CA PRO A 118 19.74 14.16 -32.54
C PRO A 118 18.65 13.11 -32.36
N LEU A 119 17.40 13.52 -32.56
CA LEU A 119 16.27 12.61 -32.62
C LEU A 119 16.51 11.68 -33.81
N SER A 120 16.93 10.45 -33.53
CA SER A 120 16.87 9.38 -34.51
C SER A 120 15.40 9.23 -34.89
N VAL A 121 15.05 9.67 -36.10
CA VAL A 121 13.71 9.54 -36.66
C VAL A 121 13.43 8.06 -36.83
N ARG A 122 12.86 7.45 -35.79
CA ARG A 122 12.42 6.06 -35.83
C ARG A 122 11.31 5.99 -36.88
N PRO A 123 11.44 5.18 -37.95
CA PRO A 123 10.40 5.08 -38.96
C PRO A 123 9.07 4.69 -38.28
N PRO A 124 7.94 5.29 -38.70
CA PRO A 124 6.64 5.05 -38.09
C PRO A 124 6.33 3.55 -38.15
N ARG A 125 6.20 2.94 -36.98
CA ARG A 125 5.82 1.54 -36.86
C ARG A 125 4.43 1.39 -37.49
N PRO A 126 4.22 0.46 -38.45
CA PRO A 126 2.89 0.24 -39.03
C PRO A 126 1.92 -0.07 -37.90
N ARG A 127 0.81 0.69 -37.86
CA ARG A 127 -0.28 0.50 -36.91
C ARG A 127 -0.90 -0.86 -37.20
N THR A 128 -0.56 -1.89 -36.43
CA THR A 128 -1.43 -3.05 -36.31
C THR A 128 -2.77 -2.57 -35.77
N PRO A 129 -3.91 -3.02 -36.34
CA PRO A 129 -5.22 -2.72 -35.79
C PRO A 129 -5.31 -3.38 -34.42
N ALA A 130 -4.98 -2.60 -33.39
CA ALA A 130 -5.12 -3.01 -32.02
C ALA A 130 -6.61 -3.24 -31.77
N GLU A 131 -6.95 -4.49 -31.45
CA GLU A 131 -8.14 -4.84 -30.70
C GLU A 131 -8.35 -3.77 -29.62
N SER A 132 -9.46 -3.04 -29.75
CA SER A 132 -9.99 -2.15 -28.73
C SER A 132 -10.46 -2.99 -27.54
N ARG A 133 -9.52 -3.62 -26.82
CA ARG A 133 -9.74 -3.97 -25.42
C ARG A 133 -9.52 -2.69 -24.64
N ALA A 134 -10.59 -1.90 -24.56
CA ALA A 134 -10.76 -0.85 -23.58
C ALA A 134 -10.54 -1.47 -22.20
N ARG A 135 -9.29 -1.47 -21.74
CA ARG A 135 -8.95 -1.79 -20.37
C ARG A 135 -9.30 -0.52 -19.59
N PRO A 136 -10.38 -0.50 -18.78
CA PRO A 136 -10.65 0.67 -17.95
C PRO A 136 -9.41 0.87 -17.09
N ALA A 137 -8.76 2.03 -17.23
CA ALA A 137 -7.75 2.44 -16.28
C ALA A 137 -8.42 2.43 -14.90
N PRO A 138 -7.87 1.74 -13.89
CA PRO A 138 -8.40 1.79 -12.54
C PRO A 138 -8.14 3.20 -11.98
N THR A 139 -9.00 4.14 -12.37
CA THR A 139 -9.14 5.42 -11.72
C THR A 139 -9.96 5.16 -10.46
N ALA A 140 -9.31 4.56 -9.47
CA ALA A 140 -9.81 4.59 -8.10
C ALA A 140 -9.80 6.07 -7.67
N ARG A 141 -10.85 6.80 -8.08
CA ARG A 141 -11.12 8.16 -7.64
C ARG A 141 -11.17 8.08 -6.13
N ARG A 142 -10.60 9.11 -5.49
CA ARG A 142 -10.61 9.26 -4.02
C ARG A 142 -12.03 9.24 -3.44
N ASP A 143 -13.04 9.30 -4.31
CA ASP A 143 -14.44 9.53 -4.04
C ASP A 143 -15.33 8.28 -4.23
N THR A 144 -14.76 7.07 -4.41
CA THR A 144 -15.61 5.86 -4.44
C THR A 144 -16.42 5.79 -3.15
N HIS A 145 -17.74 5.93 -3.26
CA HIS A 145 -18.62 6.01 -2.11
C HIS A 145 -18.64 4.65 -1.42
N LEU A 146 -18.10 4.58 -0.20
CA LEU A 146 -18.28 3.41 0.65
C LEU A 146 -19.80 3.26 0.86
N GLY A 147 -20.40 2.16 0.41
CA GLY A 147 -21.82 1.86 0.65
C GLY A 147 -22.11 1.72 2.15
N ALA A 148 -23.39 1.62 2.52
CA ALA A 148 -23.87 1.53 3.90
C ALA A 148 -23.33 0.32 4.69
N PHE A 149 -22.84 -0.69 3.95
CA PHE A 149 -22.22 -1.88 4.48
C PHE A 149 -20.86 -2.11 3.81
N ALA A 150 -19.95 -2.73 4.55
CA ALA A 150 -18.65 -3.15 4.07
C ALA A 150 -18.38 -4.58 4.51
N ILE A 151 -17.92 -5.40 3.58
CA ILE A 151 -17.33 -6.71 3.89
C ILE A 151 -15.87 -6.47 4.22
N VAL A 152 -15.47 -6.86 5.43
CA VAL A 152 -14.11 -6.71 5.89
C VAL A 152 -13.49 -8.05 6.24
N LEU A 153 -12.20 -8.14 5.98
CA LEU A 153 -11.35 -9.25 6.40
C LEU A 153 -10.70 -8.91 7.74
N ASP A 154 -10.85 -9.80 8.73
CA ASP A 154 -10.06 -9.73 9.95
C ASP A 154 -8.64 -10.25 9.68
N GLN A 155 -7.69 -9.32 9.59
CA GLN A 155 -6.29 -9.62 9.26
C GLN A 155 -5.62 -10.52 10.30
N ARG A 156 -6.04 -10.43 11.58
CA ARG A 156 -5.37 -11.12 12.70
C ARG A 156 -5.62 -12.63 12.67
N THR A 157 -6.80 -13.02 12.20
CA THR A 157 -7.25 -14.41 12.14
C THR A 157 -7.07 -15.02 10.76
N ALA A 158 -6.94 -14.20 9.71
CA ALA A 158 -6.77 -14.67 8.34
C ALA A 158 -5.39 -15.33 8.11
N THR A 159 -5.39 -16.56 7.60
CA THR A 159 -4.19 -17.26 7.14
C THR A 159 -3.69 -16.69 5.80
N ALA A 160 -2.42 -16.94 5.47
CA ALA A 160 -1.85 -16.51 4.18
C ALA A 160 -2.58 -17.16 2.98
N ALA A 161 -2.94 -18.44 3.10
CA ALA A 161 -3.69 -19.16 2.06
C ALA A 161 -5.09 -18.56 1.85
N ALA A 162 -5.83 -18.29 2.94
CA ALA A 162 -7.16 -17.66 2.86
C ALA A 162 -7.12 -16.29 2.17
N ARG A 163 -6.09 -15.48 2.48
CA ARG A 163 -5.85 -14.18 1.81
C ARG A 163 -5.62 -14.32 0.29
N ARG A 164 -4.81 -15.30 -0.14
CA ARG A 164 -4.56 -15.54 -1.57
C ARG A 164 -5.80 -16.03 -2.30
N ARG A 165 -6.59 -16.91 -1.67
CA ARG A 165 -7.87 -17.40 -2.21
C ARG A 165 -8.87 -16.25 -2.37
N LEU A 166 -8.99 -15.38 -1.36
CA LEU A 166 -9.82 -14.20 -1.42
C LEU A 166 -9.39 -13.24 -2.54
N ALA A 167 -8.09 -13.02 -2.72
CA ALA A 167 -7.55 -12.23 -3.83
C ALA A 167 -7.91 -12.84 -5.19
N ALA A 168 -7.85 -14.16 -5.33
CA ALA A 168 -8.20 -14.85 -6.57
C ALA A 168 -9.70 -14.71 -6.92
N LEU A 169 -10.61 -14.82 -5.94
CA LEU A 169 -12.05 -14.62 -6.19
C LEU A 169 -12.39 -13.21 -6.68
N LEU A 170 -11.62 -12.21 -6.22
CA LEU A 170 -11.84 -10.80 -6.54
C LEU A 170 -11.02 -10.30 -7.74
N ASP A 171 -10.31 -11.19 -8.44
CA ASP A 171 -9.40 -10.83 -9.53
C ASP A 171 -8.34 -9.78 -9.15
N ARG A 172 -7.92 -9.76 -7.88
CA ARG A 172 -6.89 -8.84 -7.34
C ARG A 172 -5.55 -9.56 -7.23
N PRO A 173 -4.39 -8.87 -7.19
CA PRO A 173 -3.07 -9.49 -7.00
C PRO A 173 -2.98 -10.39 -5.76
N ALA A 174 -2.15 -11.45 -5.78
CA ALA A 174 -2.16 -12.49 -4.73
C ALA A 174 -1.82 -11.96 -3.33
N HIS A 175 -1.03 -10.89 -3.32
CA HIS A 175 -0.59 -10.16 -2.14
C HIS A 175 -1.47 -8.95 -1.80
N ALA A 176 -2.61 -8.75 -2.46
CA ALA A 176 -3.50 -7.61 -2.25
C ALA A 176 -3.91 -7.44 -0.77
N PHE A 177 -4.12 -8.55 -0.08
CA PHE A 177 -4.52 -8.58 1.34
C PHE A 177 -3.33 -8.77 2.31
N VAL A 178 -2.09 -8.71 1.81
CA VAL A 178 -0.88 -8.75 2.65
C VAL A 178 -0.49 -7.30 2.97
N LEU A 179 -0.94 -6.82 4.12
CA LEU A 179 -0.63 -5.48 4.60
C LEU A 179 0.64 -5.46 5.48
N PRO A 180 1.39 -4.35 5.51
CA PRO A 180 2.57 -4.19 6.35
C PRO A 180 2.22 -4.26 7.84
N ALA A 181 3.24 -4.51 8.67
CA ALA A 181 3.10 -4.49 10.13
C ALA A 181 2.53 -3.13 10.61
N GLY A 182 1.50 -3.17 11.45
CA GLY A 182 0.79 -1.98 11.94
C GLY A 182 -0.39 -1.54 11.09
N ALA A 183 -0.73 -2.29 10.05
CA ALA A 183 -2.00 -2.13 9.36
C ALA A 183 -3.20 -2.39 10.27
N PRO A 184 -4.36 -1.77 9.99
CA PRO A 184 -5.55 -2.00 10.78
C PRO A 184 -6.02 -3.45 10.72
N ALA A 185 -6.67 -3.89 11.80
CA ALA A 185 -7.20 -5.24 11.91
C ALA A 185 -8.25 -5.54 10.83
N ASP A 186 -9.05 -4.54 10.44
CA ASP A 186 -10.08 -4.67 9.42
C ASP A 186 -9.60 -4.12 8.07
N ILE A 187 -9.65 -4.99 7.06
CA ILE A 187 -9.29 -4.65 5.67
C ILE A 187 -10.57 -4.66 4.83
N LEU A 188 -10.83 -3.58 4.10
CA LEU A 188 -11.96 -3.54 3.16
C LEU A 188 -11.75 -4.54 2.01
N VAL A 189 -12.73 -5.43 1.85
CA VAL A 189 -12.80 -6.43 0.78
C VAL A 189 -13.71 -5.90 -0.34
N GLU A 190 -14.99 -5.68 -0.03
CA GLU A 190 -16.02 -5.19 -0.96
C GLU A 190 -16.99 -4.25 -0.23
N PRO A 191 -17.39 -3.11 -0.82
CA PRO A 191 -18.51 -2.31 -0.32
C PRO A 191 -19.86 -2.96 -0.67
N ALA A 192 -20.94 -2.61 0.02
CA ALA A 192 -22.31 -3.00 -0.33
C ALA A 192 -23.29 -1.89 0.05
N LEU A 193 -24.34 -1.70 -0.76
CA LEU A 193 -25.35 -0.68 -0.52
C LEU A 193 -26.41 -1.14 0.48
N THR A 194 -26.76 -2.42 0.46
CA THR A 194 -27.79 -3.01 1.32
C THR A 194 -27.23 -4.20 2.12
N MET A 195 -27.89 -4.56 3.22
CA MET A 195 -27.50 -5.72 4.03
C MET A 195 -27.63 -7.02 3.23
N GLU A 196 -28.70 -7.16 2.43
CA GLU A 196 -28.93 -8.32 1.58
C GLU A 196 -27.80 -8.49 0.56
N GLN A 197 -27.41 -7.41 -0.12
CA GLN A 197 -26.26 -7.43 -1.04
C GLN A 197 -24.96 -7.78 -0.30
N ALA A 198 -24.78 -7.30 0.93
CA ALA A 198 -23.61 -7.66 1.74
C ALA A 198 -23.60 -9.15 2.11
N GLN A 199 -24.76 -9.73 2.44
CA GLN A 199 -24.90 -11.16 2.74
C GLN A 199 -24.68 -12.04 1.51
N GLU A 200 -25.25 -11.67 0.37
CA GLU A 200 -25.04 -12.35 -0.91
C GLU A 200 -23.55 -12.38 -1.29
N ARG A 201 -22.89 -11.21 -1.23
CA ARG A 201 -21.45 -11.10 -1.50
C ARG A 201 -20.62 -11.86 -0.46
N LEU A 202 -21.00 -11.85 0.82
CA LEU A 202 -20.32 -12.63 1.85
C LEU A 202 -20.39 -14.14 1.56
N HIS A 203 -21.57 -14.63 1.16
CA HIS A 203 -21.78 -16.03 0.77
C HIS A 203 -20.93 -16.40 -0.46
N ALA A 204 -20.89 -15.53 -1.48
CA ALA A 204 -20.06 -15.72 -2.66
C ALA A 204 -18.54 -15.78 -2.33
N LEU A 205 -18.11 -15.12 -1.25
CA LEU A 205 -16.71 -15.12 -0.80
C LEU A 205 -16.39 -16.21 0.24
N ALA A 206 -17.39 -16.93 0.75
CA ALA A 206 -17.22 -18.00 1.72
C ALA A 206 -16.23 -19.11 1.29
N PRO A 207 -16.15 -19.53 0.00
CA PRO A 207 -15.19 -20.54 -0.45
C PRO A 207 -13.72 -20.16 -0.24
N ALA A 208 -13.40 -18.88 -0.04
CA ALA A 208 -12.04 -18.46 0.29
C ALA A 208 -11.58 -18.99 1.66
N GLY A 209 -12.49 -19.36 2.55
CA GLY A 209 -12.19 -19.76 3.94
C GLY A 209 -11.57 -18.62 4.77
N ALA A 210 -11.82 -17.37 4.38
CA ALA A 210 -11.31 -16.20 5.06
C ALA A 210 -12.31 -15.73 6.14
N PRO A 211 -11.83 -15.25 7.30
CA PRO A 211 -12.69 -14.71 8.35
C PRO A 211 -13.24 -13.34 7.93
N LEU A 212 -14.38 -13.38 7.23
CA LEU A 212 -15.07 -12.20 6.71
C LEU A 212 -16.24 -11.84 7.63
N ARG A 213 -16.45 -10.53 7.81
CA ARG A 213 -17.61 -9.99 8.54
C ARG A 213 -18.20 -8.80 7.82
N ILE A 214 -19.51 -8.58 8.03
CA ILE A 214 -20.21 -7.41 7.54
C ILE A 214 -20.16 -6.34 8.63
N LEU A 215 -19.71 -5.14 8.26
CA LEU A 215 -19.75 -3.95 9.10
C LEU A 215 -20.70 -2.93 8.51
N SER A 216 -21.57 -2.35 9.33
CA SER A 216 -22.31 -1.16 8.97
C SER A 216 -21.37 0.04 9.02
N THR A 217 -21.36 0.83 7.96
CA THR A 217 -20.49 2.00 7.76
C THR A 217 -21.26 3.31 7.91
N ASP A 218 -22.59 3.22 7.96
CA ASP A 218 -23.46 4.33 8.29
C ASP A 218 -23.45 4.58 9.79
N ALA A 219 -23.48 5.86 10.16
CA ALA A 219 -23.73 6.19 11.55
C ALA A 219 -25.14 5.68 11.89
N PRO A 220 -25.30 4.91 12.99
CA PRO A 220 -26.60 4.36 13.31
C PRO A 220 -27.60 5.51 13.44
N ALA A 221 -28.82 5.33 12.93
CA ALA A 221 -29.86 6.37 12.99
C ALA A 221 -30.04 6.92 14.41
N THR A 222 -29.83 6.06 15.42
CA THR A 222 -29.82 6.41 16.85
C THR A 222 -28.76 7.43 17.22
N ALA A 223 -27.56 7.44 16.61
CA ALA A 223 -26.54 8.46 16.88
C ALA A 223 -26.95 9.83 16.33
N HIS A 224 -27.63 9.87 15.18
CA HIS A 224 -28.20 11.10 14.63
C HIS A 224 -29.37 11.60 15.48
N GLN A 225 -30.28 10.70 15.87
CA GLN A 225 -31.40 11.02 16.76
C GLN A 225 -30.92 11.51 18.13
N LEU A 226 -29.91 10.88 18.74
CA LEU A 226 -29.31 11.32 20.00
C LEU A 226 -28.66 12.70 19.88
N ARG A 227 -27.98 12.97 18.76
CA ARG A 227 -27.38 14.28 18.52
C ARG A 227 -28.45 15.36 18.33
N ILE A 228 -29.44 15.12 17.46
CA ILE A 228 -30.51 16.09 17.18
C ILE A 228 -31.37 16.30 18.42
N GLY A 229 -31.81 15.22 19.07
CA GLY A 229 -32.59 15.26 20.30
C GLY A 229 -31.85 15.93 21.46
N GLY A 230 -30.55 15.67 21.62
CA GLY A 230 -29.72 16.33 22.62
C GLY A 230 -29.53 17.83 22.35
N VAL A 231 -29.36 18.24 21.10
CA VAL A 231 -29.27 19.67 20.73
C VAL A 231 -30.61 20.37 20.94
N LEU A 232 -31.72 19.78 20.49
CA LEU A 232 -33.05 20.34 20.68
C LEU A 232 -33.44 20.40 22.16
N GLY A 233 -33.16 19.35 22.93
CA GLY A 233 -33.41 19.31 24.36
C GLY A 233 -32.64 20.41 25.11
N ALA A 234 -31.36 20.61 24.78
CA ALA A 234 -30.58 21.71 25.36
C ALA A 234 -31.17 23.08 25.02
N LEU A 235 -31.57 23.30 23.75
CA LEU A 235 -32.15 24.57 23.31
C LEU A 235 -33.52 24.87 23.96
N LEU A 236 -34.37 23.85 24.12
CA LEU A 236 -35.72 23.99 24.70
C LEU A 236 -35.71 24.12 26.23
N LEU A 237 -34.68 23.61 26.90
CA LEU A 237 -34.57 23.67 28.37
C LEU A 237 -33.97 24.98 28.89
N LEU A 238 -33.26 25.73 28.05
CA LEU A 238 -32.73 27.06 28.39
C LEU A 238 -33.83 28.07 28.80
N PRO A 239 -34.93 28.24 28.04
CA PRO A 239 -36.01 29.17 28.42
C PRO A 239 -36.92 28.65 29.54
N THR A 240 -37.07 27.33 29.71
CA THR A 240 -37.95 26.75 30.77
C THR A 240 -37.33 26.78 32.16
N ALA A 241 -36.02 27.08 32.27
CA ALA A 241 -35.35 27.33 33.55
C ALA A 241 -35.99 28.46 34.37
N LEU A 242 -36.68 29.41 33.71
CA LEU A 242 -37.43 30.48 34.36
C LEU A 242 -38.76 30.01 34.98
N LEU A 243 -39.32 28.86 34.55
CA LEU A 243 -40.66 28.40 34.93
C LEU A 243 -40.68 27.19 35.86
N MET A 244 -39.71 26.26 35.74
CA MET A 244 -39.73 24.95 36.43
C MET A 244 -38.67 24.79 37.53
N GLY A 245 -37.97 25.87 37.88
CA GLY A 245 -36.88 25.86 38.85
C GLY A 245 -35.52 25.50 38.22
N SER A 246 -34.48 26.22 38.65
CA SER A 246 -33.14 26.19 38.05
C SER A 246 -32.48 24.80 38.10
N PHE A 247 -32.79 23.99 39.11
CA PHE A 247 -32.19 22.67 39.29
C PHE A 247 -32.65 21.65 38.22
N ILE A 248 -33.96 21.56 37.96
CA ILE A 248 -34.51 20.60 36.99
C ILE A 248 -34.03 20.95 35.58
N ALA A 249 -34.02 22.23 35.24
CA ALA A 249 -33.51 22.71 33.95
C ALA A 249 -32.02 22.43 33.78
N ALA A 250 -31.21 22.62 34.82
CA ALA A 250 -29.78 22.31 34.78
C ALA A 250 -29.52 20.81 34.55
N VAL A 251 -30.23 19.92 35.26
CA VAL A 251 -30.10 18.47 35.07
C VAL A 251 -30.49 18.06 33.64
N GLY A 252 -31.63 18.56 33.13
CA GLY A 252 -32.09 18.25 31.78
C GLY A 252 -31.11 18.75 30.69
N ALA A 253 -30.52 19.93 30.88
CA ALA A 253 -29.51 20.48 29.99
C ALA A 253 -28.23 19.64 29.98
N VAL A 254 -27.76 19.17 31.15
CA VAL A 254 -26.59 18.28 31.26
C VAL A 254 -26.84 16.94 30.58
N VAL A 255 -27.99 16.31 30.79
CA VAL A 255 -28.35 15.02 30.15
C VAL A 255 -28.41 15.17 28.62
N SER A 256 -29.00 16.26 28.15
CA SER A 256 -29.13 16.58 26.72
C SER A 256 -27.77 16.87 26.08
N ALA A 257 -26.88 17.61 26.76
CA ALA A 257 -25.51 17.84 26.32
C ALA A 257 -24.69 16.53 26.30
N ALA A 258 -24.84 15.67 27.31
CA ALA A 258 -24.18 14.37 27.36
C ALA A 258 -24.64 13.45 26.20
N ALA A 259 -25.93 13.41 25.90
CA ALA A 259 -26.49 12.67 24.76
C ALA A 259 -25.95 13.20 23.42
N ALA A 260 -25.88 14.52 23.25
CA ALA A 260 -25.32 15.15 22.06
C ALA A 260 -23.83 14.83 21.87
N LEU A 261 -23.03 14.88 22.95
CA LEU A 261 -21.62 14.52 22.93
C LEU A 261 -21.40 13.03 22.64
N ALA A 262 -22.22 12.15 23.22
CA ALA A 262 -22.17 10.71 22.93
C ALA A 262 -22.51 10.42 21.47
N GLY A 263 -23.55 11.06 20.92
CA GLY A 263 -23.90 10.98 19.50
C GLY A 263 -22.77 11.47 18.60
N GLN A 264 -22.17 12.62 18.93
CA GLN A 264 -21.05 13.19 18.16
C GLN A 264 -19.79 12.32 18.20
N ARG A 265 -19.46 11.72 19.35
CA ARG A 265 -18.35 10.77 19.46
C ARG A 265 -18.59 9.54 18.56
N ARG A 266 -19.80 8.97 18.57
CA ARG A 266 -20.16 7.84 17.69
C ARG A 266 -20.05 8.20 16.20
N ILE A 267 -20.53 9.38 15.80
CA ILE A 267 -20.41 9.85 14.40
C ILE A 267 -18.94 9.97 14.00
N ARG A 268 -18.08 10.53 14.87
CA ARG A 268 -16.63 10.66 14.61
C ARG A 268 -15.94 9.30 14.52
N THR A 269 -16.27 8.34 15.39
CA THR A 269 -15.68 6.99 15.33
C THR A 269 -16.06 6.26 14.05
N VAL A 270 -17.32 6.34 13.63
CA VAL A 270 -17.79 5.75 12.37
C VAL A 270 -17.13 6.42 11.16
N ALA A 271 -17.00 7.76 11.17
CA ALA A 271 -16.30 8.48 10.11
C ALA A 271 -14.81 8.08 10.01
N ALA A 272 -14.12 7.97 11.15
CA ALA A 272 -12.71 7.53 11.18
C ALA A 272 -12.56 6.09 10.68
N GLN A 273 -13.48 5.19 11.06
CA GLN A 273 -13.51 3.82 10.57
C GLN A 273 -13.78 3.77 9.06
N ARG A 274 -14.70 4.58 8.56
CA ARG A 274 -15.00 4.71 7.12
C ARG A 274 -13.77 5.17 6.33
N ASP A 275 -13.06 6.17 6.83
CA ASP A 275 -11.82 6.66 6.18
C ASP A 275 -10.71 5.61 6.17
N LEU A 276 -10.58 4.88 7.27
CA LEU A 276 -9.63 3.78 7.38
C LEU A 276 -9.96 2.66 6.38
N LEU A 277 -11.23 2.26 6.28
CA LEU A 277 -11.69 1.25 5.32
C LEU A 277 -11.42 1.71 3.88
N LYS A 278 -11.72 2.98 3.54
CA LYS A 278 -11.40 3.54 2.22
C LYS A 278 -9.91 3.42 1.89
N ARG A 279 -9.02 3.74 2.84
CA ARG A 279 -7.56 3.63 2.64
C ARG A 279 -7.13 2.19 2.42
N THR A 280 -7.67 1.24 3.18
CA THR A 280 -7.37 -0.18 2.99
C THR A 280 -7.90 -0.72 1.66
N GLY A 281 -9.08 -0.29 1.21
CA GLY A 281 -9.63 -0.65 -0.10
C GLY A 281 -8.75 -0.18 -1.25
N GLN A 282 -8.30 1.07 -1.20
CA GLN A 282 -7.38 1.60 -2.21
C GLN A 282 -6.05 0.84 -2.26
N TYR A 283 -5.57 0.36 -1.10
CA TYR A 283 -4.37 -0.47 -1.05
C TYR A 283 -4.62 -1.85 -1.66
N THR A 284 -5.73 -2.51 -1.33
CA THR A 284 -6.04 -3.85 -1.83
C THR A 284 -6.31 -3.85 -3.34
N GLU A 285 -6.94 -2.80 -3.88
CA GLU A 285 -7.14 -2.63 -5.33
C GLU A 285 -5.83 -2.43 -6.09
N ARG A 286 -4.90 -1.62 -5.55
CA ARG A 286 -3.61 -1.37 -6.20
C ARG A 286 -2.64 -2.54 -6.02
N GLY A 287 -2.80 -3.28 -4.93
CA GLY A 287 -1.76 -4.14 -4.36
C GLY A 287 -0.52 -3.34 -3.94
N PRO A 288 0.38 -3.90 -3.10
CA PRO A 288 1.73 -3.41 -3.02
C PRO A 288 2.31 -3.37 -4.43
N GLN A 289 2.67 -2.16 -4.87
CA GLN A 289 3.35 -1.97 -6.14
C GLN A 289 4.67 -2.72 -6.03
N PRO A 290 4.89 -3.78 -6.83
CA PRO A 290 6.20 -4.41 -6.85
C PRO A 290 7.19 -3.33 -7.29
N ALA A 291 8.21 -3.09 -6.47
CA ALA A 291 9.36 -2.30 -6.92
C ALA A 291 9.82 -2.92 -8.24
N ALA A 292 9.96 -2.10 -9.28
CA ALA A 292 10.27 -2.54 -10.62
C ALA A 292 11.68 -3.19 -10.65
N ALA A 293 11.75 -4.48 -10.33
CA ALA A 293 12.92 -5.31 -10.56
C ALA A 293 12.83 -5.86 -11.98
N LEU A 294 13.84 -5.54 -12.80
CA LEU A 294 13.97 -5.89 -14.22
C LEU A 294 13.97 -7.41 -14.47
N SER A 295 13.57 -7.78 -15.70
CA SER A 295 13.48 -9.11 -16.34
C SER A 295 12.81 -10.25 -15.57
N ASP A 296 13.30 -10.62 -14.39
CA ASP A 296 12.72 -11.69 -13.55
C ASP A 296 11.33 -11.31 -13.04
N GLY A 297 11.09 -10.00 -12.85
CA GLY A 297 9.79 -9.49 -12.47
C GLY A 297 8.69 -9.81 -13.48
N ALA A 298 8.98 -9.81 -14.79
CA ALA A 298 7.97 -10.07 -15.82
C ALA A 298 7.54 -11.54 -15.84
N GLN A 299 8.49 -12.47 -15.72
CA GLN A 299 8.20 -13.90 -15.62
C GLN A 299 7.46 -14.23 -14.32
N ARG A 300 7.89 -13.67 -13.18
CA ARG A 300 7.20 -13.82 -11.89
C ARG A 300 5.79 -13.23 -11.90
N LEU A 301 5.59 -12.08 -12.54
CA LEU A 301 4.26 -11.49 -12.72
C LEU A 301 3.35 -12.37 -13.60
N GLY A 302 3.89 -12.97 -14.65
CA GLY A 302 3.18 -13.92 -15.51
C GLY A 302 2.75 -15.16 -14.72
N LEU A 303 3.66 -15.74 -13.96
CA LEU A 303 3.41 -16.91 -13.12
C LEU A 303 2.38 -16.61 -12.03
N ALA A 304 2.53 -15.50 -11.31
CA ALA A 304 1.57 -15.08 -10.28
C ALA A 304 0.17 -14.96 -10.88
N ARG A 305 0.01 -14.26 -12.03
CA ARG A 305 -1.30 -14.15 -12.70
C ARG A 305 -1.90 -15.50 -13.08
N ARG A 306 -1.10 -16.44 -13.61
CA ARG A 306 -1.57 -17.79 -13.92
C ARG A 306 -2.01 -18.53 -12.67
N ALA A 307 -1.19 -18.50 -11.61
CA ALA A 307 -1.53 -19.14 -10.34
C ALA A 307 -2.84 -18.59 -9.75
N GLN A 308 -3.09 -17.29 -9.89
CA GLN A 308 -4.36 -16.68 -9.48
C GLN A 308 -5.55 -17.14 -10.32
N ALA A 309 -5.40 -17.20 -11.65
CA ALA A 309 -6.44 -17.72 -12.54
C ALA A 309 -6.75 -19.20 -12.21
N THR A 310 -5.73 -20.02 -11.95
CA THR A 310 -5.88 -21.41 -11.52
C THR A 310 -6.62 -21.51 -10.18
N ARG A 311 -6.24 -20.72 -9.17
CA ARG A 311 -6.97 -20.68 -7.87
C ARG A 311 -8.44 -20.31 -8.05
N LYS A 312 -8.72 -19.30 -8.87
CA LYS A 312 -10.11 -18.87 -9.14
C LYS A 312 -10.91 -20.00 -9.78
N ALA A 313 -10.35 -20.68 -10.78
CA ALA A 313 -11.00 -21.83 -11.41
C ALA A 313 -11.31 -22.95 -10.41
N ILE A 314 -10.37 -23.29 -9.52
CA ILE A 314 -10.57 -24.29 -8.46
C ILE A 314 -11.67 -23.88 -7.47
N LEU A 315 -11.71 -22.59 -7.08
CA LEU A 315 -12.68 -22.09 -6.11
C LEU A 315 -14.11 -22.00 -6.68
N LEU A 316 -14.24 -21.73 -7.98
CA LEU A 316 -15.53 -21.64 -8.65
C LEU A 316 -16.06 -23.00 -9.14
N ALA A 317 -15.18 -23.98 -9.36
CA ALA A 317 -15.59 -25.30 -9.78
C ALA A 317 -16.34 -26.06 -8.67
N ASN A 318 -17.36 -26.84 -9.06
CA ASN A 318 -18.13 -27.70 -8.17
C ASN A 318 -17.34 -28.96 -7.74
N LEU A 319 -16.22 -28.74 -7.04
CA LEU A 319 -15.32 -29.78 -6.53
C LEU A 319 -15.72 -30.20 -5.11
N PRO A 320 -15.55 -31.48 -4.74
CA PRO A 320 -15.55 -31.90 -3.33
C PRO A 320 -14.49 -31.14 -2.54
N ASP A 321 -14.81 -30.74 -1.31
CA ASP A 321 -13.89 -29.99 -0.43
C ASP A 321 -12.48 -30.59 -0.29
N PRO A 322 -12.27 -31.91 -0.09
CA PRO A 322 -10.91 -32.46 0.00
C PRO A 322 -10.12 -32.25 -1.29
N VAL A 323 -10.75 -32.45 -2.46
CA VAL A 323 -10.11 -32.22 -3.77
C VAL A 323 -9.75 -30.75 -3.94
N ARG A 324 -10.68 -29.85 -3.58
CA ARG A 324 -10.46 -28.40 -3.65
C ARG A 324 -9.26 -27.98 -2.79
N VAL A 325 -9.16 -28.49 -1.56
CA VAL A 325 -8.06 -28.18 -0.64
C VAL A 325 -6.72 -28.65 -1.20
N ASP A 326 -6.65 -29.88 -1.69
CA ASP A 326 -5.42 -30.46 -2.25
C ASP A 326 -4.95 -29.74 -3.52
N LEU A 327 -5.88 -29.40 -4.44
CA LEU A 327 -5.52 -28.64 -5.65
C LEU A 327 -5.02 -27.23 -5.30
N LEU A 328 -5.62 -26.57 -4.31
CA LEU A 328 -5.14 -25.26 -3.84
C LEU A 328 -3.76 -25.38 -3.18
N ALA A 329 -3.51 -26.45 -2.41
CA ALA A 329 -2.20 -26.72 -1.83
C ALA A 329 -1.13 -26.95 -2.90
N ALA A 330 -1.45 -27.69 -3.97
CA ALA A 330 -0.57 -27.90 -5.11
C ALA A 330 -0.19 -26.57 -5.80
N VAL A 331 -1.14 -25.65 -5.97
CA VAL A 331 -0.84 -24.31 -6.52
C VAL A 331 0.07 -23.51 -5.59
N ASP A 332 -0.18 -23.54 -4.27
CA ASP A 332 0.67 -22.87 -3.29
C ASP A 332 2.10 -23.44 -3.26
N GLU A 333 2.24 -24.76 -3.45
CA GLU A 333 3.52 -25.45 -3.55
C GLU A 333 4.30 -25.06 -4.81
N LEU A 334 3.64 -24.98 -5.97
CA LEU A 334 4.23 -24.54 -7.22
C LEU A 334 4.72 -23.09 -7.16
N GLU A 335 3.97 -22.19 -6.51
CA GLU A 335 4.38 -20.80 -6.34
C GLU A 335 5.54 -20.63 -5.34
N ALA A 336 5.63 -21.51 -4.33
CA ALA A 336 6.66 -21.45 -3.30
C ALA A 336 8.01 -22.03 -3.75
N GLY A 337 8.06 -22.89 -4.76
CA GLY A 337 9.28 -23.59 -5.19
C GLY A 337 10.32 -22.68 -5.84
N PRO A 338 11.43 -22.31 -5.16
CA PRO A 338 12.47 -21.50 -5.77
C PRO A 338 13.27 -22.31 -6.80
N GLY A 339 13.75 -21.64 -7.86
CA GLY A 339 14.70 -22.22 -8.83
C GLY A 339 14.10 -23.18 -9.87
N THR A 340 12.77 -23.25 -9.99
CA THR A 340 12.11 -24.10 -10.98
C THR A 340 11.96 -23.34 -12.32
N ASP A 341 12.10 -24.04 -13.46
CA ASP A 341 11.83 -23.46 -14.77
C ASP A 341 10.42 -22.86 -14.86
N ALA A 342 10.34 -21.59 -15.30
CA ALA A 342 9.09 -20.85 -15.35
C ALA A 342 8.10 -21.45 -16.37
N GLY A 343 8.59 -22.07 -17.44
CA GLY A 343 7.77 -22.77 -18.44
C GLY A 343 7.09 -24.00 -17.84
N ALA A 344 7.85 -24.83 -17.14
CA ALA A 344 7.34 -26.02 -16.46
C ALA A 344 6.29 -25.66 -15.38
N LEU A 345 6.55 -24.61 -14.58
CA LEU A 345 5.57 -24.12 -13.60
C LEU A 345 4.28 -23.63 -14.27
N CYS A 346 4.38 -22.89 -15.37
CA CYS A 346 3.21 -22.42 -16.11
C CYS A 346 2.38 -23.57 -16.68
N SER A 347 3.04 -24.59 -17.25
CA SER A 347 2.37 -25.79 -17.77
C SER A 347 1.63 -26.55 -16.67
N ALA A 348 2.27 -26.73 -15.50
CA ALA A 348 1.63 -27.41 -14.37
C ALA A 348 0.42 -26.65 -13.84
N LEU A 349 0.49 -25.31 -13.76
CA LEU A 349 -0.63 -24.46 -13.34
C LEU A 349 -1.80 -24.52 -14.34
N ASP A 350 -1.52 -24.59 -15.64
CA ASP A 350 -2.54 -24.73 -16.68
C ASP A 350 -3.19 -26.13 -16.61
N GLU A 351 -2.43 -27.20 -16.40
CA GLU A 351 -2.96 -28.57 -16.25
C GLU A 351 -3.88 -28.70 -15.02
N ILE A 352 -3.49 -28.10 -13.88
CA ILE A 352 -4.34 -28.05 -12.68
C ILE A 352 -5.62 -27.26 -12.96
N ARG A 353 -5.54 -26.13 -13.66
CA ARG A 353 -6.71 -25.32 -14.03
C ARG A 353 -7.66 -26.12 -14.91
N ASP A 354 -7.14 -26.75 -15.94
CA ASP A 354 -7.94 -27.50 -16.91
C ASP A 354 -8.60 -28.71 -16.24
N THR A 355 -7.91 -29.37 -15.31
CA THR A 355 -8.48 -30.44 -14.46
C THR A 355 -9.66 -29.94 -13.61
N ALA A 356 -9.53 -28.75 -12.99
CA ALA A 356 -10.62 -28.15 -12.23
C ALA A 356 -11.81 -27.78 -13.12
N SER A 357 -11.55 -27.21 -14.30
CA SER A 357 -12.60 -26.80 -15.25
C SER A 357 -13.24 -27.96 -16.01
N SER A 358 -12.58 -29.10 -16.18
CA SER A 358 -13.18 -30.29 -16.80
C SER A 358 -14.11 -31.04 -15.85
N TRP A 359 -13.96 -30.85 -14.54
CA TRP A 359 -14.71 -31.59 -13.52
C TRP A 359 -16.23 -31.48 -13.66
N GLU A 360 -16.73 -30.31 -14.10
CA GLU A 360 -18.16 -30.11 -14.33
C GLU A 360 -18.71 -30.88 -15.54
N ARG A 361 -17.87 -31.09 -16.56
CA ARG A 361 -18.27 -31.79 -17.80
C ARG A 361 -18.14 -33.30 -17.66
N GLU A 362 -17.05 -33.73 -17.04
CA GLU A 362 -16.72 -35.13 -16.82
C GLU A 362 -16.20 -35.25 -15.38
N PRO A 363 -17.07 -35.61 -14.41
CA PRO A 363 -16.64 -35.84 -13.05
C PRO A 363 -15.73 -37.07 -13.03
N ALA A 364 -14.42 -36.83 -13.20
CA ALA A 364 -13.41 -37.84 -13.00
C ALA A 364 -13.47 -38.32 -11.54
N SER A 365 -12.96 -39.52 -11.25
CA SER A 365 -12.78 -39.89 -9.84
C SER A 365 -11.88 -38.86 -9.16
N ALA A 366 -12.19 -38.52 -7.90
CA ALA A 366 -11.37 -37.60 -7.10
C ALA A 366 -9.89 -37.99 -7.13
N GLU A 367 -9.63 -39.29 -7.06
CA GLU A 367 -8.29 -39.86 -7.17
C GLU A 367 -7.60 -39.56 -8.52
N THR A 368 -8.33 -39.62 -9.63
CA THR A 368 -7.77 -39.29 -10.96
C THR A 368 -7.37 -37.82 -11.05
N ALA A 369 -8.21 -36.90 -10.57
CA ALA A 369 -7.89 -35.47 -10.57
C ALA A 369 -6.67 -35.17 -9.67
N LEU A 370 -6.62 -35.77 -8.48
CA LEU A 370 -5.50 -35.63 -7.56
C LEU A 370 -4.20 -36.21 -8.12
N ASN A 371 -4.26 -37.38 -8.77
CA ASN A 371 -3.10 -37.99 -9.40
C ASN A 371 -2.55 -37.15 -10.56
N LYS A 372 -3.43 -36.54 -11.38
CA LYS A 372 -3.01 -35.59 -12.42
C LYS A 372 -2.31 -34.37 -11.82
N ALA A 373 -2.90 -33.75 -10.80
CA ALA A 373 -2.29 -32.59 -10.13
C ALA A 373 -0.94 -32.92 -9.49
N ARG A 374 -0.83 -34.05 -8.78
CA ARG A 374 0.44 -34.52 -8.19
C ARG A 374 1.50 -34.78 -9.27
N LYS A 375 1.12 -35.36 -10.40
CA LYS A 375 2.01 -35.59 -11.54
C LYS A 375 2.50 -34.27 -12.14
N ALA A 376 1.61 -33.28 -12.30
CA ALA A 376 1.96 -31.95 -12.79
C ALA A 376 2.97 -31.25 -11.84
N VAL A 377 2.76 -31.33 -10.53
CA VAL A 377 3.69 -30.80 -9.51
C VAL A 377 5.03 -31.51 -9.55
N ALA A 378 5.04 -32.84 -9.63
CA ALA A 378 6.28 -33.63 -9.71
C ALA A 378 7.08 -33.32 -10.98
N ALA A 379 6.39 -33.20 -12.12
CA ALA A 379 7.01 -32.83 -13.40
C ALA A 379 7.66 -31.44 -13.34
N ALA A 380 6.97 -30.45 -12.76
CA ALA A 380 7.53 -29.13 -12.57
C ALA A 380 8.76 -29.14 -11.65
N LYS A 381 8.70 -29.86 -10.52
CA LYS A 381 9.83 -29.96 -9.58
C LYS A 381 11.08 -30.62 -10.19
N ASN A 382 10.89 -31.61 -11.05
CA ASN A 382 12.00 -32.30 -11.72
C ASN A 382 12.68 -31.44 -12.79
N ALA A 383 12.02 -30.39 -13.28
CA ALA A 383 12.58 -29.43 -14.24
C ALA A 383 13.45 -28.33 -13.58
N ARG A 384 14.05 -28.61 -12.41
CA ARG A 384 15.02 -27.72 -11.78
C ARG A 384 16.35 -27.81 -12.54
N LEU A 385 16.77 -26.68 -13.10
CA LEU A 385 18.04 -26.49 -13.81
C LEU A 385 19.22 -26.37 -12.84
#